data_AF-A0A1W9ZZW2-F1
#
_entry.id   AF-A0A1W9ZZW2-F1
#
_cell.length_a   1.000
_cell.length_b   1.000
_cell.length_c   1.000
_cell.angle_alpha   90.00
_cell.angle_beta   90.00
_cell.angle_gamma   90.00
#
_symmetry.space_group_name_H-M   'P 1'
#
loop_
_entity.id
_entity.type
_entity.pdbx_description
1 polymer ?
#
loop_
_entity_poly.entity_id
_entity_poly.type
_entity_poly.pdbx_seq_one_letter_code
_entity_poly.pdbx_strand_id
1 'polypeptide(L)'
;MSAVEIVRGTTEAGNPRLRVVDGAGSLLAAAIHVNGHWEIFSYEPGPPNGPLAAYSEPDAREWVAWIGEQVLGARRSVTGS
;
A
#
# COMPACT_ATOMS: atom_id res chain seq x y z
N MET A 1 5.60 10.67 -14.10
CA MET A 1 5.48 9.51 -13.20
C MET A 1 5.10 10.04 -11.83
N SER A 2 4.03 9.54 -11.25
CA SER A 2 3.64 9.91 -9.90
C SER A 2 4.26 8.87 -8.99
N ALA A 3 5.49 9.10 -8.56
CA ALA A 3 6.19 8.14 -7.75
C ALA A 3 5.51 8.09 -6.38
N VAL A 4 4.80 7.01 -6.11
CA VAL A 4 4.45 6.67 -4.73
C VAL A 4 5.73 6.36 -3.97
N GLU A 5 5.78 6.72 -2.70
CA GLU A 5 6.93 6.42 -1.85
C GLU A 5 6.60 5.23 -0.95
N ILE A 6 7.53 4.26 -0.89
CA ILE A 6 7.42 3.12 0.03
C ILE A 6 8.26 3.40 1.27
N VAL A 7 7.60 3.56 2.41
CA VAL A 7 8.22 3.80 3.70
C VAL A 7 8.18 2.52 4.54
N ARG A 8 9.36 2.02 4.91
CA ARG A 8 9.49 0.89 5.85
C ARG A 8 9.40 1.38 7.29
N GLY A 9 8.75 0.60 8.15
CA GLY A 9 8.70 0.85 9.58
C GLY A 9 8.18 -0.35 10.36
N THR A 10 7.72 -0.09 11.58
CA THR A 10 7.12 -1.07 12.48
C THR A 10 5.77 -0.57 12.98
N THR A 11 4.88 -1.48 13.40
CA THR A 11 3.67 -1.17 14.17
C THR A 11 4.01 -1.04 15.66
N GLU A 12 3.07 -0.56 16.47
CA GLU A 12 3.23 -0.49 17.94
C GLU A 12 3.45 -1.87 18.57
N ALA A 13 2.86 -2.92 17.98
CA ALA A 13 3.07 -4.31 18.38
C ALA A 13 4.42 -4.88 17.91
N GLY A 14 5.26 -4.10 17.23
CA GLY A 14 6.57 -4.52 16.74
C GLY A 14 6.56 -5.25 15.40
N ASN A 15 5.41 -5.35 14.73
CA ASN A 15 5.32 -6.02 13.43
C ASN A 15 5.97 -5.17 12.33
N PRO A 16 6.80 -5.75 11.44
CA PRO A 16 7.26 -5.07 10.24
C PRO A 16 6.09 -4.52 9.42
N ARG A 17 6.24 -3.30 8.89
CA ARG A 17 5.22 -2.64 8.09
C ARG A 17 5.86 -1.92 6.90
N LEU A 18 5.23 -2.05 5.74
CA LEU A 18 5.45 -1.20 4.57
C LEU A 18 4.26 -0.25 4.44
N ARG A 19 4.50 1.04 4.22
CA ARG A 19 3.47 2.03 3.92
C ARG A 19 3.74 2.63 2.56
N VAL A 20 2.69 2.89 1.81
CA VAL A 20 2.77 3.59 0.54
C VAL A 20 2.06 4.93 0.69
N VAL A 21 2.81 6.00 0.43
CA VAL A 21 2.33 7.38 0.56
C VAL A 21 2.41 8.12 -0.78
N ASP A 22 1.53 9.09 -0.98
CA ASP A 22 1.69 10.05 -2.08
C ASP A 22 2.73 11.12 -1.77
N GLY A 23 3.02 11.99 -2.73
CA GLY A 23 3.97 13.10 -2.57
C GLY A 23 3.57 14.17 -1.54
N ALA A 24 2.34 14.12 -1.01
CA ALA A 24 1.89 14.96 0.11
C ALA A 24 1.98 14.22 1.47
N GLY A 25 2.41 12.96 1.48
CA GLY A 25 2.50 12.12 2.66
C GLY A 25 1.19 11.42 3.04
N SER A 26 0.15 11.49 2.20
CA SER A 26 -1.12 10.81 2.46
C SER A 26 -0.94 9.30 2.29
N LEU A 27 -1.42 8.52 3.26
CA LEU A 27 -1.37 7.06 3.19
C LEU A 27 -2.34 6.54 2.13
N LEU A 28 -1.84 5.68 1.24
CA LEU A 28 -2.58 5.06 0.14
C LEU A 28 -2.82 3.57 0.39
N ALA A 29 -1.77 2.88 0.84
CA ALA A 29 -1.79 1.43 1.10
C ALA A 29 -0.77 1.06 2.20
N ALA A 30 -0.91 -0.13 2.76
CA ALA A 30 0.07 -0.70 3.69
C ALA A 30 0.16 -2.22 3.57
N ALA A 31 1.30 -2.79 3.97
CA ALA A 31 1.45 -4.20 4.25
C ALA A 31 2.02 -4.39 5.66
N ILE A 32 1.48 -5.32 6.44
CA ILE A 32 1.91 -5.60 7.81
C ILE A 32 2.24 -7.09 7.92
N HIS A 33 3.43 -7.42 8.42
CA HIS A 33 3.83 -8.81 8.62
C HIS A 33 3.23 -9.37 9.90
N VAL A 34 2.28 -10.30 9.77
CA VAL A 34 1.55 -10.93 10.87
C VAL A 34 1.49 -12.43 10.61
N ASN A 35 1.72 -13.27 11.64
CA ASN A 35 1.58 -14.74 11.54
C ASN A 35 2.29 -15.37 10.33
N GLY A 36 3.51 -14.90 10.00
CA GLY A 36 4.35 -15.47 8.94
C GLY A 36 3.98 -15.08 7.51
N HIS A 37 3.08 -14.11 7.32
CA HIS A 37 2.77 -13.53 6.02
C HIS A 37 2.53 -12.02 6.14
N TRP A 38 2.54 -11.31 5.01
CA TRP A 38 2.26 -9.90 4.92
C TRP A 38 0.79 -9.69 4.57
N GLU A 39 -0.01 -9.18 5.49
CA GLU A 39 -1.39 -8.74 5.23
C GLU A 39 -1.39 -7.40 4.51
N ILE A 40 -2.20 -7.25 3.46
CA ILE A 40 -2.19 -6.10 2.55
C ILE A 40 -3.48 -5.29 2.70
N PHE A 41 -3.34 -3.97 2.85
CA PHE A 41 -4.41 -3.02 3.12
C PHE A 41 -4.43 -1.89 2.09
N SER A 42 -5.62 -1.50 1.65
CA SER A 42 -5.88 -0.30 0.85
C SER A 42 -6.72 0.69 1.67
N TYR A 43 -6.46 1.99 1.49
CA TYR A 43 -7.16 3.05 2.21
C TYR A 43 -8.15 3.85 1.34
N GLU A 44 -8.53 3.35 0.15
CA GLU A 44 -9.61 3.92 -0.68
C GLU A 44 -10.84 3.00 -0.79
N PRO A 45 -12.06 3.54 -0.97
CA PRO A 45 -13.26 2.77 -1.31
C PRO A 45 -13.20 2.27 -2.76
N GLY A 46 -12.80 1.02 -2.91
CA GLY A 46 -12.67 0.33 -4.18
C GLY A 46 -11.55 -0.69 -4.04
N PRO A 47 -11.77 -1.96 -4.40
CA PRO A 47 -10.79 -2.99 -4.09
C PRO A 47 -9.53 -2.73 -4.94
N PRO A 48 -8.32 -2.86 -4.39
CA PRO A 48 -7.42 -3.72 -5.11
C PRO A 48 -8.00 -5.13 -5.01
N ASN A 49 -8.48 -5.67 -6.13
CA ASN A 49 -8.70 -7.12 -6.32
C ASN A 49 -7.35 -7.88 -6.32
N GLY A 50 -6.41 -7.44 -5.49
CA GLY A 50 -5.11 -8.06 -5.28
C GLY A 50 -5.17 -9.06 -4.12
N PRO A 51 -4.13 -9.87 -3.94
CA PRO A 51 -4.09 -10.81 -2.84
C PRO A 51 -4.13 -10.05 -1.51
N LEU A 52 -4.93 -10.55 -0.58
CA LEU A 52 -5.00 -10.04 0.80
C LEU A 52 -3.73 -10.35 1.60
N ALA A 53 -2.84 -11.20 1.03
CA ALA A 53 -1.62 -11.66 1.66
C ALA A 53 -0.48 -11.86 0.67
N ALA A 54 0.75 -11.58 1.10
CA ALA A 54 1.98 -11.96 0.43
C ALA A 54 2.86 -12.79 1.36
N TYR A 55 3.55 -13.80 0.83
CA TYR A 55 4.37 -14.73 1.64
C TYR A 55 5.85 -14.34 1.68
N SER A 56 6.21 -13.22 1.05
CA SER A 56 7.55 -12.64 1.08
C SER A 56 7.47 -11.12 1.14
N GLU A 57 8.50 -10.48 1.71
CA GLU A 57 8.57 -9.01 1.73
C GLU A 57 8.68 -8.39 0.32
N PRO A 58 9.47 -8.95 -0.64
CA PRO A 58 9.48 -8.46 -2.02
C PRO A 58 8.10 -8.46 -2.67
N ASP A 59 7.34 -9.56 -2.56
CA ASP A 59 5.98 -9.63 -3.10
C ASP A 59 5.07 -8.59 -2.43
N ALA A 60 5.15 -8.48 -1.10
CA ALA A 60 4.37 -7.48 -0.35
C ALA A 60 4.67 -6.06 -0.83
N ARG A 61 5.96 -5.77 -1.11
CA ARG A 61 6.43 -4.47 -1.61
C ARG A 61 5.88 -4.16 -3.00
N GLU A 62 5.91 -5.13 -3.92
CA GLU A 62 5.35 -4.96 -5.27
C GLU A 62 3.84 -4.71 -5.22
N TRP A 63 3.11 -5.49 -4.41
CA TRP A 63 1.68 -5.32 -4.26
C TRP A 63 1.30 -3.97 -3.68
N VAL A 64 1.90 -3.52 -2.58
CA VAL A 64 1.54 -2.21 -2.00
C VAL A 64 1.90 -1.06 -2.93
N ALA A 65 2.99 -1.16 -3.69
CA ALA A 65 3.36 -0.15 -4.67
C ALA A 65 2.31 -0.05 -5.78
N TRP A 66 1.93 -1.19 -6.37
CA TRP A 66 0.90 -1.26 -7.39
C TRP A 66 -0.44 -0.70 -6.88
N ILE A 67 -0.87 -1.08 -5.67
CA ILE A 67 -2.10 -0.55 -5.04
C ILE A 67 -2.02 0.98 -4.90
N GLY A 68 -0.90 1.50 -4.39
CA GLY A 68 -0.71 2.94 -4.24
C GLY A 68 -0.82 3.69 -5.57
N GLU A 69 -0.26 3.13 -6.65
CA GLU A 69 -0.37 3.71 -7.98
C GLU A 69 -1.81 3.70 -8.51
N GLN A 70 -2.56 2.61 -8.30
CA GLN A 70 -3.98 2.53 -8.68
C GLN A 70 -4.82 3.56 -7.91
N VAL A 71 -4.62 3.66 -6.59
CA VAL A 71 -5.29 4.64 -5.72
C VAL A 71 -5.01 6.07 -6.21
N LEU A 72 -3.74 6.39 -6.47
CA LEU A 72 -3.34 7.73 -6.91
C LEU A 72 -3.89 8.05 -8.31
N GLY A 73 -3.96 7.05 -9.20
CA GLY A 73 -4.60 7.16 -10.50
C GLY A 73 -6.10 7.46 -10.38
N ALA A 74 -6.83 6.71 -9.56
CA ALA A 74 -8.26 6.87 -9.34
C ALA A 74 -8.62 8.26 -8.76
N ARG A 75 -7.87 8.75 -7.77
CA ARG A 75 -8.08 10.09 -7.19
C ARG A 75 -8.04 11.20 -8.24
N ARG A 76 -7.13 11.10 -9.21
CA ARG A 76 -6.97 12.10 -10.29
C ARG A 76 -8.14 12.11 -11.27
N SER A 77 -8.69 10.96 -11.58
CA SER A 77 -9.87 10.85 -12.44
C SER A 77 -11.09 11.55 -11.83
N VAL A 78 -11.22 11.52 -10.50
CA VAL A 78 -12.32 12.19 -9.78
C VAL A 78 -12.16 13.71 -9.72
N THR A 79 -10.93 14.24 -9.61
CA THR A 79 -10.70 15.70 -9.52
C THR A 79 -10.62 16.41 -10.87
N GLY A 80 -10.60 15.66 -11.98
CA GLY A 80 -10.43 16.18 -13.34
C GLY A 80 -11.70 16.19 -14.20
N SER A 81 -12.89 16.06 -13.61
CA SER A 81 -14.19 16.09 -14.30
C SER A 81 -14.98 17.37 -13.99
#